data_AF-A0A117MDG3-F1
#
_entry.id   AF-A0A117MDG3-F1
#
_cell.length_a   1.000
_cell.length_b   1.000
_cell.length_c   1.000
_cell.angle_alpha   90.00
_cell.angle_beta   90.00
_cell.angle_gamma   90.00
#
_symmetry.space_group_name_H-M   'P 1'
#
loop_
_entity.id
_entity.type
_entity.pdbx_description
1 polymer ?
#
loop_
_entity_poly.entity_id
_entity_poly.type
_entity_poly.pdbx_seq_one_letter_code
_entity_poly.pdbx_strand_id
1 'polypeptide(L)'
;MAIARELGLTQNQVEAVRIAALLHDIGKIGIPSEILTKPSRLNDIEFKLIKNHPQIGYDILKNIEFNYPIAQIILQHHERLNGSGYPNRLKGEEILLEAKIIGKWE
;
A
#
# COMPACT_ATOMS: atom_id res chain seq x y z
N MET A 1 -1.30 13.99 -4.83
CA MET A 1 -1.18 14.38 -6.25
C MET A 1 -0.19 15.52 -6.50
N ALA A 2 -0.13 16.57 -5.67
CA ALA A 2 0.86 17.65 -5.82
C ALA A 2 2.31 17.13 -5.87
N ILE A 3 2.67 16.23 -4.94
CA ILE A 3 4.01 15.61 -4.85
C ILE A 3 4.40 14.85 -6.14
N ALA A 4 3.47 14.12 -6.75
CA ALA A 4 3.76 13.34 -7.97
C ALA A 4 4.10 14.26 -9.15
N ARG A 5 3.39 15.38 -9.30
CA ARG A 5 3.67 16.36 -10.37
C ARG A 5 4.98 17.10 -10.14
N GLU A 6 5.28 17.41 -8.88
CA GLU A 6 6.53 18.08 -8.47
C GLU A 6 7.77 17.20 -8.70
N LEU A 7 7.61 15.88 -8.59
CA LEU A 7 8.65 14.88 -8.89
C LEU A 7 8.83 14.59 -10.39
N GLY A 8 8.10 15.28 -11.28
CA GLY A 8 8.22 15.08 -12.73
C GLY A 8 7.67 13.74 -13.25
N LEU A 9 6.74 13.11 -12.52
CA LEU A 9 6.12 11.86 -12.95
C LEU A 9 5.36 12.06 -14.27
N THR A 10 5.41 11.04 -15.13
CA THR A 10 4.57 10.99 -16.34
C THR A 10 3.09 10.95 -15.97
N GLN A 11 2.21 11.33 -16.89
CA GLN A 11 0.75 11.25 -16.66
C GLN A 11 0.30 9.83 -16.27
N ASN A 12 0.93 8.82 -16.86
CA ASN A 12 0.71 7.42 -16.54
C ASN A 12 1.02 7.09 -15.07
N GLN A 13 2.16 7.56 -14.56
CA GLN A 13 2.54 7.34 -13.17
C GLN A 13 1.67 8.14 -12.20
N VAL A 14 1.27 9.36 -12.58
CA VAL A 14 0.31 10.16 -11.81
C VAL A 14 -1.01 9.41 -11.68
N GLU A 15 -1.49 8.80 -12.76
CA GLU A 15 -2.72 8.01 -12.75
C GLU A 15 -2.57 6.72 -11.94
N ALA A 16 -1.43 6.03 -12.04
CA ALA A 16 -1.12 4.87 -11.19
C ALA A 16 -1.17 5.23 -9.70
N VAL A 17 -0.53 6.34 -9.30
CA VAL A 17 -0.58 6.85 -7.92
C VAL A 17 -2.00 7.18 -7.50
N ARG A 18 -2.82 7.77 -8.38
CA ARG A 18 -4.22 8.10 -8.10
C ARG A 18 -5.03 6.85 -7.77
N ILE A 19 -4.96 5.85 -8.65
CA ILE A 19 -5.72 4.60 -8.51
C ILE A 19 -5.24 3.84 -7.27
N ALA A 20 -3.91 3.71 -7.10
CA ALA A 20 -3.35 3.06 -5.94
C ALA A 20 -3.73 3.78 -4.63
N ALA A 21 -3.72 5.11 -4.58
CA ALA A 21 -4.13 5.86 -3.39
C ALA A 21 -5.61 5.62 -3.03
N LEU A 22 -6.49 5.42 -4.02
CA LEU A 22 -7.90 5.10 -3.76
C LEU A 22 -8.10 3.67 -3.25
N LEU A 23 -7.23 2.75 -3.65
CA LEU A 23 -7.40 1.32 -3.43
C LEU A 23 -6.44 0.71 -2.39
N HIS A 24 -5.45 1.45 -1.89
CA HIS A 24 -4.37 0.91 -1.05
C HIS A 24 -4.86 0.10 0.15
N ASP A 25 -5.95 0.55 0.75
CA ASP A 25 -6.56 -0.04 1.94
C ASP A 25 -7.64 -1.09 1.63
N ILE A 26 -7.90 -1.44 0.37
CA ILE A 26 -8.97 -2.40 0.01
C ILE A 26 -8.83 -3.74 0.73
N GLY A 27 -7.61 -4.16 1.03
CA GLY A 27 -7.33 -5.40 1.75
C GLY A 27 -7.81 -5.40 3.20
N LYS A 28 -8.16 -4.24 3.78
CA LYS A 28 -8.79 -4.16 5.11
C LYS A 28 -10.14 -4.90 5.14
N ILE A 29 -10.76 -5.17 3.99
CA ILE A 29 -11.96 -6.02 3.89
C ILE A 29 -11.76 -7.43 4.48
N GLY A 30 -10.52 -7.93 4.48
CA GLY A 30 -10.17 -9.23 5.08
C GLY A 30 -9.83 -9.16 6.57
N ILE A 31 -9.95 -8.00 7.21
CA ILE A 31 -9.63 -7.81 8.63
C ILE A 31 -10.94 -7.74 9.45
N PRO A 32 -11.03 -8.46 10.59
CA PRO A 32 -12.21 -8.39 11.47
C PRO A 32 -12.57 -6.96 11.85
N SER A 33 -13.86 -6.63 11.77
CA SER A 33 -14.36 -5.28 12.04
C SER A 33 -14.08 -4.81 13.47
N GLU A 34 -14.06 -5.73 14.43
CA GLU A 34 -13.77 -5.52 15.84
C GLU A 34 -12.33 -5.05 16.06
N ILE A 35 -11.40 -5.47 15.19
CA ILE A 35 -10.01 -5.02 15.21
C ILE A 35 -9.91 -3.63 14.57
N LEU A 36 -10.57 -3.41 13.43
CA LEU A 36 -10.53 -2.14 12.70
C LEU A 36 -11.16 -0.97 13.47
N THR A 37 -12.20 -1.25 14.26
CA THR A 37 -13.00 -0.24 14.99
C THR A 37 -12.63 -0.13 16.46
N LYS A 38 -11.58 -0.84 16.91
CA LYS A 38 -11.19 -0.89 18.32
C LYS A 38 -10.82 0.52 18.83
N PRO A 39 -11.46 1.04 19.89
CA PRO A 39 -11.18 2.37 20.41
C PRO A 39 -9.91 2.42 21.28
N SER A 40 -9.34 1.27 21.63
CA SER A 40 -8.09 1.15 22.37
C SER A 40 -6.93 0.81 21.44
N ARG A 41 -5.70 0.94 21.95
CA ARG A 41 -4.51 0.45 21.24
C ARG A 41 -4.67 -1.04 20.92
N LEU A 42 -4.17 -1.40 19.74
CA LEU A 42 -4.06 -2.78 19.30
C LEU A 42 -2.94 -3.46 20.06
N ASN A 43 -3.15 -4.72 20.41
CA ASN A 43 -2.05 -5.58 20.87
C ASN A 43 -1.21 -6.06 19.67
N ASP A 44 -0.09 -6.71 19.95
CA ASP A 44 0.84 -7.16 18.91
C ASP A 44 0.23 -8.15 17.91
N ILE A 45 -0.72 -8.98 18.36
CA ILE A 45 -1.39 -9.97 17.51
C ILE A 45 -2.38 -9.27 16.58
N GLU A 46 -3.19 -8.36 17.11
CA GLU A 46 -4.13 -7.54 16.35
C GLU A 46 -3.40 -6.68 15.31
N PHE A 47 -2.27 -6.08 15.70
CA PHE A 47 -1.45 -5.30 14.78
C PHE A 47 -0.85 -6.18 13.67
N LYS A 48 -0.38 -7.40 13.99
CA LYS A 48 0.07 -8.38 12.99
C LYS A 48 -1.04 -8.76 12.02
N LEU A 49 -2.28 -8.87 12.47
CA LEU A 49 -3.42 -9.14 11.59
C LEU A 49 -3.64 -7.98 10.61
N ILE A 50 -3.66 -6.73 11.10
CA ILE A 50 -3.77 -5.56 10.22
C ILE A 50 -2.66 -5.54 9.17
N LYS A 51 -1.42 -5.89 9.53
CA LYS A 51 -0.29 -5.92 8.59
C LYS A 51 -0.47 -6.85 7.38
N ASN A 52 -1.47 -7.72 7.38
CA ASN A 52 -1.77 -8.56 6.22
C ASN A 52 -2.54 -7.84 5.12
N HIS A 53 -3.15 -6.67 5.37
CA HIS A 53 -4.00 -6.02 4.38
C HIS A 53 -3.29 -5.64 3.06
N PRO A 54 -1.98 -5.31 2.99
CA PRO A 54 -1.32 -5.08 1.71
C PRO A 54 -1.29 -6.36 0.87
N GLN A 55 -1.05 -7.51 1.50
CA GLN A 55 -1.06 -8.82 0.84
C GLN A 55 -2.48 -9.18 0.37
N ILE A 56 -3.49 -8.97 1.21
CA ILE A 56 -4.89 -9.21 0.83
C ILE A 56 -5.30 -8.30 -0.33
N GLY A 57 -4.91 -7.02 -0.29
CA GLY A 57 -5.17 -6.07 -1.38
C GLY A 57 -4.49 -6.49 -2.69
N TYR A 58 -3.24 -6.97 -2.63
CA TYR A 58 -2.57 -7.57 -3.77
C TYR A 58 -3.34 -8.77 -4.31
N ASP A 59 -3.77 -9.70 -3.45
CA ASP A 59 -4.46 -10.92 -3.87
C ASP A 59 -5.83 -10.65 -4.51
N ILE A 60 -6.52 -9.59 -4.08
CA ILE A 60 -7.76 -9.10 -4.70
C ILE A 60 -7.50 -8.55 -6.11
N LEU A 61 -6.40 -7.81 -6.30
CA LEU A 61 -6.18 -6.99 -7.48
C LEU A 61 -5.25 -7.62 -8.52
N LYS A 62 -4.45 -8.64 -8.17
CA LYS A 62 -3.39 -9.20 -9.03
C LYS A 62 -3.88 -9.79 -10.36
N ASN A 63 -5.15 -10.17 -10.44
CA ASN A 63 -5.75 -10.73 -11.65
C ASN A 63 -6.53 -9.69 -12.47
N ILE A 64 -6.57 -8.43 -12.03
CA ILE A 64 -7.21 -7.34 -12.76
C ILE A 64 -6.18 -6.68 -13.68
N GLU A 65 -6.52 -6.58 -14.96
CA GLU A 65 -5.68 -5.89 -15.94
C GLU A 65 -5.78 -4.37 -15.76
N PHE A 66 -4.76 -3.82 -15.11
CA PHE A 66 -4.52 -2.38 -15.10
C PHE A 66 -3.39 -2.05 -16.09
N ASN A 67 -3.41 -0.82 -16.62
CA ASN A 67 -2.29 -0.30 -17.42
C ASN A 67 -0.99 -0.12 -16.61
N TYR A 68 -1.04 -0.31 -15.29
CA TYR A 68 0.03 -0.05 -14.33
C TYR A 68 0.06 -1.15 -13.27
N PRO A 69 1.18 -1.37 -12.57
CA PRO A 69 1.30 -2.45 -11.58
C PRO A 69 0.60 -2.12 -10.25
N ILE A 70 -0.70 -1.81 -10.29
CA ILE A 70 -1.49 -1.34 -9.13
C ILE A 70 -1.43 -2.33 -7.97
N ALA A 71 -1.60 -3.63 -8.22
CA ALA A 71 -1.51 -4.66 -7.19
C ALA A 71 -0.14 -4.61 -6.48
N GLN A 72 0.95 -4.49 -7.24
CA GLN A 72 2.31 -4.42 -6.69
C GLN A 72 2.54 -3.14 -5.90
N ILE A 73 2.04 -2.00 -6.38
CA ILE A 73 2.13 -0.72 -5.67
C ILE A 73 1.45 -0.84 -4.30
N ILE A 74 0.27 -1.48 -4.26
CA ILE A 74 -0.48 -1.73 -3.04
C ILE A 74 0.24 -2.74 -2.15
N LEU A 75 0.85 -3.80 -2.68
CA LEU A 75 1.62 -4.72 -1.85
C LEU A 75 2.75 -4.02 -1.08
N GLN A 76 3.33 -2.97 -1.67
CA GLN A 76 4.53 -2.31 -1.17
C GLN A 76 4.27 -1.02 -0.38
N HIS A 77 3.01 -0.58 -0.20
CA HIS A 77 2.75 0.77 0.33
C HIS A 77 3.24 0.98 1.77
N HIS A 78 3.41 -0.10 2.54
CA HIS A 78 4.00 -0.06 3.88
C HIS A 78 5.49 -0.43 3.94
N GLU A 79 6.13 -0.62 2.79
CA GLU A 79 7.57 -0.81 2.72
C GLU A 79 8.31 0.50 3.08
N ARG A 80 9.48 0.36 3.69
CA ARG A 80 10.28 1.49 4.17
C ARG A 80 11.67 1.41 3.57
N LEU A 81 12.27 2.54 3.23
CA LEU A 81 13.56 2.59 2.51
C LEU A 81 14.69 1.82 3.20
N ASN A 82 14.65 1.70 4.53
CA ASN A 82 15.61 0.96 5.35
C ASN A 82 15.30 -0.55 5.51
N GLY A 83 14.20 -1.04 4.93
CA GLY A 83 13.75 -2.43 5.05
C GLY A 83 13.01 -2.76 6.35
N SER A 84 12.66 -1.76 7.18
CA SER A 84 11.86 -1.99 8.38
C SER A 84 10.35 -2.12 8.11
N GLY A 85 9.96 -2.01 6.84
CA GLY A 85 8.57 -2.11 6.39
C GLY A 85 8.07 -3.55 6.31
N TYR A 86 6.92 -3.71 5.68
CA TYR A 86 6.25 -4.99 5.46
C TYR A 86 5.42 -4.94 4.17
N PRO A 87 5.03 -6.08 3.57
CA PRO A 87 5.24 -7.46 4.04
C PRO A 87 6.61 -8.06 3.69
N ASN A 88 7.28 -7.58 2.64
CA ASN A 88 8.45 -8.22 2.04
C ASN A 88 9.78 -7.65 2.54
N ARG A 89 9.77 -6.52 3.27
CA ARG A 89 10.97 -5.86 3.82
C ARG A 89 11.94 -5.36 2.75
N LEU A 90 11.37 -4.85 1.66
CA LEU A 90 12.10 -4.28 0.54
C LEU A 90 12.87 -3.02 0.96
N LYS A 91 13.97 -2.74 0.27
CA LYS A 91 14.86 -1.61 0.57
C LYS A 91 15.06 -0.72 -0.64
N GLY A 92 15.21 0.58 -0.37
CA GLY A 92 15.64 1.56 -1.37
C GLY A 92 14.92 1.45 -2.71
N GLU A 93 15.64 0.98 -3.73
CA GLU A 93 15.20 0.87 -5.13
C GLU A 93 14.28 -0.32 -5.41
N GLU A 94 14.19 -1.31 -4.52
CA GLU A 94 13.27 -2.45 -4.63
C GLU A 94 11.80 -2.03 -4.48
N ILE A 95 11.56 -0.86 -3.88
CA ILE A 95 10.23 -0.29 -3.67
C ILE A 95 9.87 0.62 -4.85
N LEU A 96 8.71 0.37 -5.45
CA LEU A 96 8.17 1.19 -6.53
C LEU A 96 8.03 2.66 -6.09
N LEU A 97 8.31 3.58 -7.02
CA LEU A 97 8.23 5.02 -6.73
C LEU A 97 6.81 5.42 -6.30
N GLU A 98 5.82 4.87 -6.97
CA GLU A 98 4.41 5.08 -6.69
C GLU A 98 4.05 4.59 -5.27
N ALA A 99 4.60 3.44 -4.85
CA ALA A 99 4.43 2.90 -3.51
C ALA A 99 5.06 3.81 -2.44
N LYS A 100 6.26 4.35 -2.69
CA LYS A 100 6.92 5.35 -1.82
C LYS A 100 6.07 6.61 -1.66
N ILE A 101 5.37 7.02 -2.71
CA ILE A 101 4.52 8.22 -2.70
C ILE A 101 3.25 7.97 -1.86
N ILE A 102 2.61 6.80 -1.98
CA ILE A 102 1.38 6.51 -1.23
C ILE A 102 1.65 6.14 0.24
N GLY A 103 2.76 5.48 0.56
CA GLY A 103 3.12 5.08 1.93
C GLY A 103 3.44 6.24 2.90
N LYS A 104 3.37 7.49 2.41
CA LYS A 104 3.47 8.72 3.22
C LYS A 104 2.12 9.20 3.77
N TRP A 105 1.00 8.64 3.34
CA TRP A 105 -0.35 9.16 3.67
C TRP A 105 -1.12 8.31 4.71
N GLU A 106 -0.41 7.42 5.43
CA GLU A 106 -0.96 6.49 6.42
C GLU A 106 -0.41 6.72 7.84
#